data_AF-A0A7C4C5S8-F1
#
_entry.id   AF-A0A7C4C5S8-F1
#
_cell.length_a   1.000
_cell.length_b   1.000
_cell.length_c   1.000
_cell.angle_alpha   90.00
_cell.angle_beta   90.00
_cell.angle_gamma   90.00
#
_symmetry.space_group_name_H-M   'P 1'
#
loop_
_entity.id
_entity.type
_entity.pdbx_description
1 polymer ?
#
loop_
_entity_poly.entity_id
_entity_poly.type
_entity_poly.pdbx_seq_one_letter_code
_entity_poly.pdbx_strand_id
1 'polypeptide(L)'
;MSVGRQLLEELRRDEDLRKALSDELIPEVFKRRDLRKAILIAISREIATKEDIEALRETTRMNMERIEGRVSGLEQRVARLEGQLSLFIKLFIAFNVLILVGIMLMMFQLWRIALSIS
;
A
#
# COMPACT_ATOMS: atom_id res chain seq x y z
N MET A 1 44.16 -17.15 40.99
CA MET A 1 43.13 -17.28 39.92
C MET A 1 43.83 -17.61 38.61
N SER A 2 43.12 -18.17 37.62
CA SER A 2 43.68 -18.36 36.28
C SER A 2 43.96 -17.00 35.63
N VAL A 3 45.14 -16.84 35.03
CA VAL A 3 45.59 -15.60 34.36
C VAL A 3 44.55 -15.09 33.36
N GLY A 4 43.88 -15.98 32.64
CA GLY A 4 42.83 -15.60 31.69
C GLY A 4 41.57 -15.01 32.35
N ARG A 5 41.23 -15.43 33.58
CA ARG A 5 40.09 -14.84 34.32
C ARG A 5 40.42 -13.44 34.84
N GLN A 6 41.66 -13.24 35.29
CA GLN A 6 42.12 -11.94 35.78
C GLN A 6 42.14 -10.91 34.65
N LEU A 7 42.63 -11.29 33.46
CA LEU A 7 42.59 -10.45 32.27
C LEU A 7 41.15 -10.07 31.87
N LEU A 8 40.20 -11.01 31.95
CA LEU A 8 38.80 -10.74 31.65
C LEU A 8 38.14 -9.79 32.66
N GLU A 9 38.51 -9.88 33.94
CA GLU A 9 38.02 -8.94 34.97
C GLU A 9 38.58 -7.52 34.75
N GLU A 10 39.85 -7.42 34.35
CA GLU A 10 40.51 -6.16 34.05
C GLU A 10 39.93 -5.49 32.81
N LEU A 11 39.70 -6.25 31.72
CA LEU A 11 39.04 -5.76 30.50
C LEU A 11 37.56 -5.36 30.73
N ARG A 12 36.92 -5.90 31.76
CA ARG A 12 35.54 -5.52 32.14
C ARG A 12 35.52 -4.22 32.93
N ARG A 13 36.53 -3.99 33.79
CA ARG A 13 36.63 -2.79 34.63
C ARG A 13 37.22 -1.59 33.90
N ASP A 14 38.14 -1.82 32.98
CA ASP A 14 38.88 -0.76 32.28
C ASP A 14 38.48 -0.70 30.80
N GLU A 15 37.80 0.39 30.44
CA GLU A 15 37.34 0.64 29.08
C GLU A 15 38.49 1.01 28.14
N ASP A 16 39.50 1.74 28.61
CA ASP A 16 40.65 2.14 27.80
C ASP A 16 41.52 0.92 27.47
N LEU A 17 41.72 0.02 28.44
CA LEU A 17 42.40 -1.26 28.22
C LEU A 17 41.65 -2.13 27.20
N ARG A 18 40.32 -2.19 27.31
CA ARG A 18 39.48 -2.92 26.34
C ARG A 18 39.60 -2.34 24.93
N LYS A 19 39.64 -1.02 24.81
CA LYS A 19 39.76 -0.32 23.53
C LYS A 19 41.13 -0.56 22.90
N ALA A 20 42.21 -0.38 23.67
CA ALA A 20 43.57 -0.63 23.21
C ALA A 20 43.77 -2.08 22.75
N LEU A 21 43.23 -3.05 23.49
CA LEU A 21 43.29 -4.45 23.08
C LEU A 21 42.49 -4.71 21.79
N SER A 22 41.34 -4.04 21.63
CA SER A 22 40.54 -4.14 20.41
C SER A 22 41.26 -3.55 19.21
N ASP A 23 41.89 -2.38 19.37
CA ASP A 23 42.63 -1.71 18.31
C ASP A 23 43.83 -2.53 17.82
N GLU A 24 44.43 -3.37 18.69
CA GLU A 24 45.50 -4.28 18.32
C GLU A 24 44.98 -5.57 17.65
N LEU A 25 43.90 -6.15 18.18
CA LEU A 25 43.39 -7.45 17.70
C LEU A 25 42.52 -7.34 16.44
N ILE A 26 41.73 -6.27 16.30
CA ILE A 26 40.80 -6.09 15.19
C ILE A 26 41.52 -6.10 13.83
N PRO A 27 42.60 -5.32 13.61
CA PRO A 27 43.33 -5.34 12.35
C PRO A 27 43.85 -6.74 12.00
N GLU A 28 44.29 -7.51 13.00
CA GLU A 28 44.87 -8.83 12.79
C GLU A 28 43.82 -9.88 12.44
N VAL A 29 42.64 -9.79 13.07
CA VAL A 29 41.44 -10.54 12.68
C VAL A 29 41.05 -10.23 11.24
N PHE A 30 41.12 -8.96 10.83
CA PHE A 30 40.81 -8.55 9.46
C PHE A 30 41.91 -8.86 8.44
N LYS A 31 43.19 -9.05 8.82
CA LYS A 31 44.26 -9.51 7.91
C LYS A 31 44.06 -10.97 7.50
N ARG A 32 43.65 -11.80 8.45
CA ARG A 32 43.38 -13.23 8.27
C ARG A 32 42.18 -13.47 7.34
N ARG A 33 42.45 -14.08 6.17
CA ARG A 33 41.44 -14.32 5.12
C ARG A 33 40.26 -15.18 5.59
N ASP A 34 40.53 -16.16 6.44
CA ASP A 34 39.56 -17.08 7.04
C ASP A 34 38.62 -16.36 8.01
N LEU A 35 39.17 -15.58 8.94
CA LEU A 35 38.37 -14.81 9.90
C LEU A 35 37.57 -13.71 9.20
N ARG A 36 38.18 -13.00 8.24
CA ARG A 36 37.48 -12.01 7.42
C ARG A 36 36.30 -12.61 6.65
N LYS A 37 36.47 -13.80 6.07
CA LYS A 37 35.36 -14.51 5.39
C LYS A 37 34.26 -14.90 6.36
N ALA A 38 34.61 -15.42 7.54
CA ALA A 38 33.61 -15.79 8.54
C ALA A 38 32.77 -14.59 9.00
N ILE A 39 33.40 -13.44 9.24
CA ILE A 39 32.72 -12.19 9.60
C ILE A 39 31.84 -11.69 8.45
N LEU A 40 32.34 -11.68 7.21
CA LEU A 40 31.55 -11.27 6.04
C LEU A 40 30.33 -12.18 5.81
N ILE A 41 30.47 -13.49 6.01
CA ILE A 41 29.36 -14.43 5.87
C ILE A 41 28.32 -14.20 6.97
N ALA A 42 28.76 -13.97 8.22
CA ALA A 42 27.85 -13.67 9.32
C ALA A 42 27.07 -12.35 9.08
N ILE A 43 27.77 -11.28 8.71
CA ILE A 43 27.17 -9.97 8.42
C ILE A 43 26.27 -10.05 7.18
N SER A 44 26.69 -10.74 6.12
CA SER A 44 25.88 -10.92 4.90
C SER A 44 24.60 -11.70 5.13
N ARG A 45 24.49 -12.45 6.23
CA ARG A 45 23.27 -13.18 6.60
C ARG A 45 22.27 -12.30 7.36
N GLU A 46 22.75 -11.22 7.97
CA GLU A 46 21.94 -10.28 8.77
C GLU A 46 21.55 -9.02 7.98
N ILE A 47 22.32 -8.66 6.95
CA ILE A 47 22.01 -7.54 6.06
C ILE A 47 21.14 -8.05 4.90
N ALA A 48 19.94 -7.48 4.75
CA ALA A 48 19.13 -7.66 3.54
C ALA A 48 19.99 -7.35 2.32
N THR A 49 20.17 -8.34 1.44
CA THR A 49 21.10 -8.18 0.33
C THR A 49 20.51 -7.23 -0.72
N LYS A 50 21.33 -6.76 -1.65
CA LYS A 50 20.83 -5.91 -2.75
C LYS A 50 19.76 -6.65 -3.56
N GLU A 51 19.90 -7.96 -3.68
CA GLU A 51 18.94 -8.84 -4.34
C GLU A 51 17.58 -8.86 -3.64
N ASP A 52 17.55 -8.88 -2.29
CA ASP A 52 16.30 -8.82 -1.52
C ASP A 52 15.56 -7.48 -1.75
N ILE A 53 16.33 -6.38 -1.79
CA ILE A 53 15.79 -5.05 -2.05
C ILE A 53 15.25 -4.94 -3.48
N GLU A 54 15.97 -5.51 -4.46
CA GLU A 54 15.53 -5.49 -5.86
C GLU A 54 14.29 -6.37 -6.06
N ALA A 55 14.23 -7.54 -5.43
CA ALA A 55 13.05 -8.41 -5.45
C ALA A 55 11.82 -7.73 -4.82
N LEU A 56 12.02 -7.00 -3.72
CA LEU A 56 10.96 -6.21 -3.09
C LEU A 56 10.51 -5.05 -3.98
N ARG A 57 11.45 -4.39 -4.66
CA ARG A 57 11.16 -3.30 -5.61
C ARG A 57 10.32 -3.80 -6.79
N GLU A 58 10.70 -4.93 -7.37
CA GLU A 58 9.95 -5.54 -8.47
C GLU A 58 8.55 -6.00 -8.04
N THR A 59 8.44 -6.64 -6.88
CA THR A 59 7.14 -7.05 -6.33
C THR A 59 6.24 -5.83 -6.10
N THR A 60 6.81 -4.73 -5.58
CA THR A 60 6.08 -3.47 -5.37
C THR A 60 5.63 -2.86 -6.69
N ARG A 61 6.50 -2.88 -7.71
CA ARG A 61 6.21 -2.38 -9.05
C ARG A 61 5.06 -3.15 -9.71
N MET A 62 5.16 -4.49 -9.74
CA MET A 62 4.11 -5.34 -10.31
C MET A 62 2.76 -5.15 -9.60
N ASN A 63 2.77 -4.99 -8.28
CA ASN A 63 1.55 -4.72 -7.51
C ASN A 63 0.94 -3.37 -7.89
N MET A 64 1.77 -2.33 -8.08
CA MET A 64 1.30 -1.01 -8.52
C MET A 64 0.67 -1.08 -9.90
N GLU A 65 1.35 -1.70 -10.88
CA GLU A 65 0.83 -1.87 -12.25
C GLU A 65 -0.51 -2.63 -12.26
N ARG A 66 -0.64 -3.66 -11.41
CA ARG A 66 -1.89 -4.41 -11.26
C ARG A 66 -3.01 -3.57 -10.65
N ILE A 67 -2.70 -2.70 -9.68
CA ILE A 67 -3.68 -1.78 -9.08
C ILE A 67 -4.13 -0.75 -10.11
N GLU A 68 -3.20 -0.13 -10.83
CA GLU A 68 -3.50 0.83 -11.90
C GLU A 68 -4.42 0.22 -12.96
N GLY A 69 -4.12 -1.00 -13.42
CA GLY A 69 -4.98 -1.71 -14.38
C GLY A 69 -6.40 -1.97 -13.84
N ARG A 70 -6.53 -2.32 -12.55
CA ARG A 70 -7.85 -2.51 -11.91
C ARG A 70 -8.61 -1.19 -11.77
N VAL A 71 -7.92 -0.11 -11.41
CA VAL A 71 -8.52 1.23 -11.28
C VAL A 71 -9.01 1.71 -12.64
N SER A 72 -8.18 1.63 -13.68
CA SER A 72 -8.58 1.98 -15.05
C SER A 72 -9.80 1.17 -15.54
N GLY A 73 -9.82 -0.13 -15.23
CA GLY A 73 -10.98 -0.98 -15.53
C GLY A 73 -12.25 -0.58 -14.76
N LEU A 74 -12.12 -0.11 -13.52
CA LEU A 74 -13.24 0.42 -12.73
C LEU A 74 -13.73 1.76 -13.28
N GLU A 75 -12.84 2.69 -13.60
CA GLU A 75 -13.17 3.98 -14.21
C GLU A 75 -13.98 3.79 -15.49
N GLN A 76 -13.56 2.87 -16.35
CA GLN A 76 -14.30 2.57 -17.59
C GLN A 76 -15.71 2.03 -17.30
N ARG A 77 -15.86 1.16 -16.30
CA ARG A 77 -17.17 0.62 -15.90
C ARG A 77 -18.07 1.70 -15.31
N VAL A 78 -17.51 2.58 -14.48
CA VAL A 78 -18.21 3.73 -13.90
C VAL A 78 -18.69 4.66 -15.01
N ALA A 79 -17.84 5.03 -15.96
CA ALA A 79 -18.22 5.89 -17.09
C ALA A 79 -19.37 5.29 -17.93
N ARG A 80 -19.36 3.95 -18.14
CA ARG A 80 -20.47 3.26 -18.82
C ARG A 80 -21.76 3.30 -18.00
N LEU A 81 -21.66 3.07 -16.68
CA LEU A 81 -22.81 3.14 -15.78
C LEU A 81 -23.39 4.56 -15.71
N GLU A 82 -22.55 5.58 -15.65
CA GLU A 82 -22.98 6.99 -15.69
C GLU A 82 -23.73 7.30 -16.98
N GLY A 83 -23.23 6.81 -18.13
CA GLY A 83 -23.92 6.94 -19.42
C GLY A 83 -25.30 6.27 -19.43
N GLN A 84 -25.39 5.03 -18.91
CA GLN A 84 -26.66 4.30 -18.82
C GLN A 84 -27.64 4.97 -17.85
N LEU A 85 -27.17 5.40 -16.68
CA LEU A 85 -27.99 6.11 -15.69
C LEU A 85 -28.49 7.45 -16.24
N SER A 86 -27.65 8.18 -16.99
CA SER A 86 -28.08 9.42 -17.65
C SER A 86 -29.24 9.20 -18.61
N LEU A 87 -29.18 8.14 -19.43
CA LEU A 87 -30.26 7.77 -20.34
C LEU A 87 -31.52 7.35 -19.56
N PHE A 88 -31.35 6.53 -18.52
CA PHE A 88 -32.44 6.09 -17.66
C PHE A 88 -33.15 7.27 -16.98
N ILE A 89 -32.40 8.23 -16.44
CA ILE A 89 -32.95 9.45 -15.82
C ILE A 89 -33.76 10.25 -16.85
N LYS A 90 -33.23 10.44 -18.07
CA LYS A 90 -33.96 11.15 -19.14
C LYS A 90 -35.28 10.46 -19.49
N LEU A 91 -35.26 9.13 -19.63
CA LEU A 91 -36.46 8.35 -19.93
C LEU A 91 -37.47 8.41 -18.78
N PHE A 92 -36.98 8.28 -17.55
CA PHE A 92 -37.81 8.37 -16.34
C PHE A 92 -38.50 9.73 -16.27
N ILE A 93 -37.77 10.84 -16.47
CA ILE A 93 -38.36 12.19 -16.49
C ILE A 93 -39.40 12.31 -17.60
N ALA A 94 -39.08 11.91 -18.84
CA ALA A 94 -39.99 12.02 -19.97
C ALA A 94 -41.31 11.26 -19.72
N PHE A 95 -41.21 10.04 -19.20
CA PHE A 95 -42.37 9.21 -18.89
C PHE A 95 -43.20 9.78 -17.72
N ASN A 96 -42.54 10.22 -16.64
CA ASN A 96 -43.24 10.79 -15.49
C ASN A 96 -43.95 12.11 -15.84
N VAL A 97 -43.32 12.97 -16.64
CA VAL A 97 -43.94 14.22 -17.12
C VAL A 97 -45.20 13.92 -17.95
N LEU A 98 -45.12 12.92 -18.85
CA LEU A 98 -46.27 12.53 -19.67
C LEU A 98 -47.46 12.06 -18.81
N ILE A 99 -47.20 11.20 -17.81
CA ILE A 99 -48.23 10.74 -16.87
C ILE A 99 -48.83 11.90 -16.10
N LEU A 100 -47.97 12.79 -15.58
CA LEU A 100 -48.41 13.92 -14.76
C LEU A 100 -49.32 14.86 -15.56
N VAL A 101 -48.99 15.15 -16.82
CA VAL A 101 -49.86 15.91 -17.73
C VAL A 101 -51.19 15.20 -17.96
N GLY A 102 -51.18 13.88 -18.18
CA GLY A 102 -52.41 13.09 -18.34
C GLY A 102 -53.32 13.16 -17.12
N ILE A 103 -52.77 13.04 -15.91
CA ILE A 103 -53.51 13.17 -14.66
C ILE A 103 -54.07 14.58 -14.49
N MET A 104 -53.27 15.62 -14.77
CA MET A 104 -53.74 17.01 -14.69
C MET A 104 -54.91 17.29 -15.64
N LEU A 105 -54.84 16.79 -16.88
CA LEU A 105 -55.92 16.95 -17.85
C LEU A 105 -57.20 16.21 -17.41
N MET A 106 -57.06 14.98 -16.91
CA MET A 106 -58.18 14.21 -16.39
C MET A 106 -58.84 14.92 -15.20
N MET A 107 -58.04 15.41 -14.26
CA MET A 107 -58.54 16.15 -13.09
C MET A 107 -59.25 17.45 -13.50
N PHE A 108 -58.72 18.18 -14.49
CA PHE A 108 -59.36 19.38 -15.03
C PHE A 108 -60.71 19.07 -15.69
N GLN A 109 -60.80 17.98 -16.45
CA GLN A 109 -62.06 17.54 -17.05
C GLN A 109 -63.11 17.19 -15.99
N LEU A 110 -62.72 16.45 -14.94
CA LEU A 110 -63.62 16.11 -13.84
C LEU A 110 -64.11 17.37 -13.10
N TRP A 111 -63.22 18.32 -12.83
CA TRP A 111 -63.59 19.59 -12.20
C TRP A 111 -64.58 20.40 -13.06
N ARG A 112 -64.36 20.45 -14.38
CA ARG A 112 -65.26 21.15 -15.31
C ARG A 112 -66.66 20.52 -15.33
N ILE A 113 -66.75 19.19 -15.26
CA ILE A 113 -68.03 18.48 -15.20
C ILE A 113 -68.75 18.78 -13.89
N ALA A 114 -68.03 18.74 -12.75
CA ALA A 114 -68.61 19.07 -11.45
C ALA A 114 -69.17 20.50 -11.39
N LEU A 115 -68.46 21.47 -11.99
CA LEU A 115 -68.91 22.87 -12.06
C LEU A 115 -70.15 23.06 -12.95
N SER A 116 -70.37 22.19 -13.95
CA SER A 116 -71.53 22.26 -14.84
C SER A 116 -72.80 21.64 -14.24
N ILE A 117 -72.66 20.85 -13.17
CA ILE A 117 -73.76 20.12 -12.51
C ILE A 117 -74.18 20.81 -11.19
N SER A 118 -73.33 21.69 -10.65
CA SER A 118 -73.61 22.54 -9.48
C SER A 118 -74.22 23.88 -9.88
#